data_AF-A0ABD6WJF6-F1
#
_entry.id   AF-A0ABD6WJF6-F1
#
_cell.length_a   1.000
_cell.length_b   1.000
_cell.length_c   1.000
_cell.angle_alpha   90.00
_cell.angle_beta   90.00
_cell.angle_gamma   90.00
#
_symmetry.space_group_name_H-M   'P 1'
#
loop_
_entity.id
_entity.type
_entity.pdbx_description
1 polymer ?
#
loop_
_entity_poly.entity_id
_entity_poly.type
_entity_poly.pdbx_seq_one_letter_code
_entity_poly.pdbx_strand_id
1 'polypeptide(L)'
;MTPTSAPREVQTYLKRLDRALRPVPRDVASAIRDGIDEELAGLEPAEAIERVRSFDEPESIAAAALGESRTHPTPAGRARVIWIVAAGAVIVLAVALVSTWALAPGPTPEATSSSVVAYPMPDLGPSPAPTPLAPDEQEQLRIQEQDRQWEGVLAGFPDATRPADPFQEYRDPNDSTALLGCLTAAGLTVDLGSNAAGGGPVSIGTTASTEAESVAAFTCWSSYPTTPVVPMTSEQIDYLYSYLTEYLVPCYEANGIENPDAPSRTDFIDQWPNQGWFPSTSEAWLTDDEQEAIDEACTRPI
;
A
#
# COMPACT_ATOMS: atom_id res chain seq x y z
N MET A 1 -37.32 2.57 -1.50
CA MET A 1 -36.47 1.38 -1.72
C MET A 1 -35.12 1.71 -1.13
N THR A 2 -34.84 1.17 0.04
CA THR A 2 -33.55 1.32 0.73
C THR A 2 -32.53 0.48 -0.05
N PRO A 3 -31.32 0.98 -0.35
CA PRO A 3 -30.28 0.13 -0.90
C PRO A 3 -29.97 -0.96 0.11
N THR A 4 -30.22 -2.22 -0.26
CA THR A 4 -29.80 -3.37 0.53
C THR A 4 -28.28 -3.37 0.52
N SER A 5 -27.68 -2.97 1.64
CA SER A 5 -26.23 -3.06 1.83
C SER A 5 -25.79 -4.51 1.61
N ALA A 6 -24.73 -4.71 0.83
CA ALA A 6 -24.18 -6.05 0.60
C ALA A 6 -23.88 -6.75 1.95
N PRO A 7 -24.03 -8.08 2.05
CA PRO A 7 -23.69 -8.82 3.26
C PRO A 7 -22.25 -8.57 3.72
N ARG A 8 -22.00 -8.57 5.03
CA ARG A 8 -20.68 -8.27 5.61
C ARG A 8 -19.57 -9.15 5.03
N GLU A 9 -19.84 -10.44 4.85
CA GLU A 9 -18.90 -11.41 4.28
C GLU A 9 -18.50 -11.08 2.84
N VAL A 10 -19.46 -10.64 2.02
CA VAL A 10 -19.22 -10.17 0.64
C VAL A 10 -18.35 -8.92 0.67
N GLN A 11 -18.67 -7.95 1.52
CA GLN A 11 -17.84 -6.74 1.67
C GLN A 11 -16.41 -7.06 2.13
N THR A 12 -16.24 -8.00 3.06
CA THR A 12 -14.93 -8.45 3.53
C THR A 12 -14.13 -9.06 2.38
N TYR A 13 -14.73 -9.94 1.59
CA TYR A 13 -14.06 -10.53 0.44
C TYR A 13 -13.66 -9.48 -0.59
N LEU A 14 -14.56 -8.58 -0.96
CA LEU A 14 -14.28 -7.52 -1.95
C LEU A 14 -13.17 -6.58 -1.48
N LYS A 15 -13.13 -6.23 -0.18
CA LYS A 15 -12.02 -5.46 0.40
C LYS A 15 -10.69 -6.21 0.35
N ARG A 16 -10.69 -7.52 0.66
CA ARG A 16 -9.49 -8.36 0.54
C ARG A 16 -9.02 -8.44 -0.92
N LEU A 17 -9.95 -8.56 -1.87
CA LEU A 17 -9.68 -8.51 -3.30
C LEU A 17 -9.06 -7.18 -3.74
N ASP A 18 -9.65 -6.05 -3.36
CA ASP A 18 -9.11 -4.72 -3.68
C ASP A 18 -7.68 -4.56 -3.13
N ARG A 19 -7.41 -5.09 -1.93
CA ARG A 19 -6.08 -5.11 -1.33
C ARG A 19 -5.12 -6.00 -2.12
N ALA A 20 -5.53 -7.21 -2.45
CA ALA A 20 -4.71 -8.19 -3.18
C ALA A 20 -4.39 -7.76 -4.61
N LEU A 21 -5.29 -7.00 -5.26
CA LEU A 21 -5.11 -6.50 -6.63
C LEU A 21 -4.25 -5.23 -6.73
N ARG A 22 -3.84 -4.60 -5.64
CA ARG A 22 -2.96 -3.41 -5.66
C ARG A 22 -1.66 -3.55 -6.50
N PRO A 23 -0.96 -4.69 -6.52
CA PRO A 23 0.22 -4.86 -7.38
C PRO A 23 -0.12 -5.20 -8.83
N VAL A 24 -1.39 -5.49 -9.16
CA VAL A 24 -1.84 -5.83 -10.52
C VAL A 24 -2.03 -4.54 -11.35
N PRO A 25 -1.69 -4.51 -12.65
CA PRO A 25 -1.98 -3.36 -13.52
C PRO A 25 -3.43 -2.88 -13.41
N ARG A 26 -3.65 -1.56 -13.33
CA ARG A 26 -4.97 -0.97 -13.01
C ARG A 26 -6.09 -1.41 -13.95
N ASP A 27 -5.82 -1.58 -15.23
CA ASP A 27 -6.78 -2.04 -16.22
C ASP A 27 -7.21 -3.49 -15.99
N VAL A 28 -6.25 -4.35 -15.65
CA VAL A 28 -6.50 -5.76 -15.29
C VAL A 28 -7.23 -5.84 -13.95
N ALA A 29 -6.78 -5.09 -12.94
CA ALA A 29 -7.42 -5.03 -11.62
C ALA A 29 -8.87 -4.54 -11.72
N SER A 30 -9.14 -3.48 -12.50
CA SER A 30 -10.49 -2.98 -12.74
C SER A 30 -11.35 -4.04 -13.43
N ALA A 31 -10.84 -4.71 -14.47
CA ALA A 31 -11.59 -5.75 -15.17
C ALA A 31 -11.95 -6.94 -14.27
N ILE A 32 -11.05 -7.37 -13.40
CA ILE A 32 -11.31 -8.42 -12.40
C ILE A 32 -12.39 -7.95 -11.42
N ARG A 33 -12.26 -6.71 -10.92
CA ARG A 33 -13.19 -6.16 -9.93
C ARG A 33 -14.59 -6.00 -10.49
N ASP A 34 -14.70 -5.44 -11.69
CA ASP A 34 -15.95 -5.23 -12.41
C ASP A 34 -16.64 -6.56 -12.71
N GLY A 35 -15.89 -7.59 -13.12
CA GLY A 35 -16.43 -8.92 -13.38
C GLY A 35 -17.02 -9.58 -12.12
N ILE A 36 -16.32 -9.47 -10.99
CA ILE A 36 -16.83 -9.99 -9.70
C ILE A 36 -18.03 -9.17 -9.22
N ASP A 37 -18.03 -7.84 -9.38
CA ASP A 37 -19.20 -7.02 -9.06
C ASP A 37 -20.40 -7.36 -9.95
N GLU A 38 -20.20 -7.61 -11.24
CA GLU A 38 -21.27 -8.03 -12.16
C GLU A 38 -21.86 -9.39 -11.76
N GLU A 39 -21.03 -10.36 -11.39
CA GLU A 39 -21.52 -11.67 -10.95
C GLU A 39 -22.30 -11.63 -9.64
N LEU A 40 -21.94 -10.72 -8.73
CA LEU A 40 -22.65 -10.53 -7.47
C LEU A 40 -23.89 -9.64 -7.63
N ALA A 41 -23.94 -8.82 -8.68
CA ALA A 41 -25.06 -7.94 -8.95
C ALA A 41 -26.34 -8.75 -9.27
N GLY A 42 -27.39 -8.53 -8.48
CA GLY A 42 -28.70 -9.15 -8.69
C GLY A 42 -28.87 -10.50 -7.98
N LEU A 43 -27.87 -10.99 -7.26
CA LEU A 43 -28.02 -12.13 -6.36
C LEU A 43 -28.72 -11.73 -5.06
N GLU A 44 -29.53 -12.63 -4.52
CA GLU A 44 -30.07 -12.48 -3.17
C GLU A 44 -28.95 -12.58 -2.11
N PRO A 45 -29.08 -11.93 -0.95
CA PRO A 45 -27.99 -11.84 0.05
C PRO A 45 -27.34 -13.18 0.44
N ALA A 46 -28.13 -14.24 0.62
CA ALA A 46 -27.59 -15.56 0.97
C ALA A 46 -26.86 -16.24 -0.20
N GLU A 47 -27.31 -16.00 -1.43
CA GLU A 47 -26.71 -16.54 -2.65
C GLU A 47 -25.40 -15.82 -2.99
N ALA A 48 -25.32 -14.51 -2.76
CA ALA A 48 -24.09 -13.73 -2.90
C ALA A 48 -22.98 -14.22 -1.95
N ILE A 49 -23.33 -14.64 -0.72
CA ILE A 49 -22.37 -15.21 0.24
C ILE A 49 -21.82 -16.55 -0.28
N GLU A 50 -22.69 -17.45 -0.72
CA GLU A 50 -22.27 -18.74 -1.27
C GLU A 50 -21.45 -18.55 -2.56
N ARG A 51 -21.80 -17.56 -3.39
CA ARG A 51 -21.02 -17.24 -4.58
C ARG A 51 -19.62 -16.78 -4.22
N VAL A 52 -19.47 -15.87 -3.25
CA VAL A 52 -18.15 -15.42 -2.77
C VAL A 52 -17.32 -16.58 -2.24
N ARG A 53 -17.90 -17.53 -1.50
CA ARG A 53 -17.20 -18.72 -1.00
C ARG A 53 -16.70 -19.67 -2.09
N SER A 54 -17.23 -19.56 -3.29
CA SER A 54 -16.82 -20.36 -4.44
C SER A 54 -15.76 -19.70 -5.32
N PHE A 55 -15.44 -18.43 -5.06
CA PHE A 55 -14.30 -17.80 -5.71
C PHE A 55 -12.99 -18.29 -5.09
N ASP A 56 -11.91 -18.24 -5.87
CA ASP A 56 -10.57 -18.47 -5.37
C ASP A 56 -10.18 -17.39 -4.35
N GLU A 57 -9.19 -17.67 -3.51
CA GLU A 57 -8.68 -16.68 -2.56
C GLU A 57 -8.14 -15.44 -3.31
N PRO A 58 -8.43 -14.21 -2.85
CA PRO A 58 -8.00 -12.96 -3.46
C PRO A 58 -6.51 -12.91 -3.86
N GLU A 59 -5.64 -13.45 -3.02
CA GLU A 59 -4.19 -13.47 -3.22
C GLU A 59 -3.80 -14.40 -4.38
N SER A 60 -4.54 -15.51 -4.56
CA SER A 60 -4.36 -16.43 -5.68
C SER A 60 -4.83 -15.80 -7.00
N ILE A 61 -5.95 -15.08 -6.98
CA ILE A 61 -6.46 -14.32 -8.13
C ILE A 61 -5.42 -13.28 -8.58
N ALA A 62 -4.88 -12.50 -7.63
CA ALA A 62 -3.85 -11.50 -7.92
C ALA A 62 -2.55 -12.13 -8.46
N ALA A 63 -2.10 -13.25 -7.87
CA ALA A 63 -0.91 -13.96 -8.34
C ALA A 63 -1.08 -14.51 -9.76
N ALA A 64 -2.26 -15.06 -10.09
CA ALA A 64 -2.59 -15.51 -11.44
C ALA A 64 -2.59 -14.34 -12.43
N ALA A 65 -3.21 -13.22 -12.09
CA ALA A 65 -3.25 -12.02 -12.93
C ALA A 65 -1.85 -11.46 -13.22
N LEU A 66 -0.95 -11.48 -12.23
CA LEU A 66 0.47 -11.12 -12.41
C LEU A 66 1.22 -12.11 -13.29
N GLY A 67 0.89 -13.41 -13.22
CA GLY A 67 1.44 -14.46 -14.07
C GLY A 67 1.02 -14.32 -15.54
N GLU A 68 -0.26 -14.05 -15.80
CA GLU A 68 -0.80 -13.86 -17.16
C GLU A 68 -0.25 -12.59 -17.81
N SER A 69 -0.14 -11.50 -17.04
CA SER A 69 0.46 -10.23 -17.49
C SER A 69 1.90 -10.37 -17.98
N ARG A 70 2.65 -11.37 -17.46
CA ARG A 70 4.02 -11.69 -17.92
C ARG A 70 4.06 -12.49 -19.23
N THR A 71 2.95 -13.09 -19.64
CA THR A 71 2.88 -13.98 -20.84
C THR A 71 2.18 -13.35 -22.04
N HIS A 72 1.60 -12.17 -21.90
CA HIS A 72 0.95 -11.45 -22.98
C HIS A 72 1.61 -10.10 -23.26
N PRO A 73 2.47 -9.99 -24.31
CA PRO A 73 2.77 -8.69 -24.88
C PRO A 73 1.48 -8.16 -25.53
N THR A 74 0.96 -7.05 -25.04
CA THR A 74 -0.22 -6.40 -25.61
C THR A 74 0.07 -5.95 -27.06
N PRO A 75 -0.66 -6.43 -28.08
CA PRO A 75 -0.62 -5.79 -29.38
C PRO A 75 -1.52 -4.56 -29.37
N ALA A 76 -1.02 -3.44 -29.87
CA ALA A 76 -1.81 -2.25 -30.13
C ALA A 76 -2.89 -2.53 -31.17
N GLY A 77 -4.16 -2.25 -30.84
CA GLY A 77 -5.22 -2.07 -31.83
C GLY A 77 -6.56 -2.71 -31.48
N ARG A 78 -7.60 -1.86 -31.48
CA ARG A 78 -9.03 -2.19 -31.41
C ARG A 78 -9.42 -3.49 -32.16
N ALA A 79 -9.96 -4.46 -31.45
CA ALA A 79 -10.99 -5.38 -31.96
C ALA A 79 -11.81 -5.96 -30.80
N ARG A 80 -13.14 -5.78 -30.86
CA ARG A 80 -14.09 -6.51 -30.02
C ARG A 80 -14.00 -7.99 -30.39
N VAL A 81 -13.64 -8.86 -29.46
CA VAL A 81 -13.78 -10.31 -29.60
C VAL A 81 -14.47 -10.85 -28.36
N ILE A 82 -15.68 -11.35 -28.60
CA ILE A 82 -16.52 -12.11 -27.68
C ILE A 82 -15.84 -13.47 -27.49
N TRP A 83 -15.51 -13.84 -26.25
CA TRP A 83 -15.12 -15.21 -25.93
C TRP A 83 -16.33 -16.00 -25.43
N ILE A 84 -16.61 -17.06 -26.18
CA ILE A 84 -17.65 -18.06 -25.97
C ILE A 84 -17.21 -18.99 -24.83
N VAL A 85 -18.10 -19.20 -23.86
CA VAL A 85 -17.97 -20.23 -22.82
C VAL A 85 -17.99 -21.61 -23.47
N ALA A 86 -16.88 -22.35 -23.39
CA ALA A 86 -16.82 -23.75 -23.78
C ALA A 86 -16.94 -24.63 -22.53
N ALA A 87 -18.10 -25.27 -22.41
CA ALA A 87 -18.42 -26.28 -21.43
C ALA A 87 -17.57 -27.55 -21.59
N GLY A 88 -17.32 -28.25 -20.47
CA GLY A 88 -17.22 -29.71 -20.48
C GLY A 88 -16.09 -30.29 -19.62
N ALA A 89 -16.44 -30.84 -18.46
CA ALA A 89 -16.48 -32.29 -18.25
C ALA A 89 -16.86 -32.63 -16.81
N VAL A 90 -18.06 -33.18 -16.69
CA VAL A 90 -18.60 -33.85 -15.50
C VAL A 90 -17.81 -35.14 -15.25
N ILE A 91 -17.27 -35.32 -14.04
CA ILE A 91 -16.99 -36.65 -13.49
C ILE A 91 -17.71 -36.75 -12.14
N VAL A 92 -18.83 -37.46 -12.18
CA VAL A 92 -19.54 -37.98 -11.01
C VAL A 92 -18.76 -39.21 -10.52
N LEU A 93 -18.29 -39.18 -9.27
CA LEU A 93 -17.99 -40.41 -8.55
C LEU A 93 -18.52 -40.31 -7.12
N ALA A 94 -19.69 -40.90 -6.94
CA ALA A 94 -20.28 -41.19 -5.66
C ALA A 94 -19.56 -42.38 -5.02
N VAL A 95 -19.01 -42.20 -3.83
CA VAL A 95 -18.87 -43.28 -2.84
C VAL A 95 -19.28 -42.74 -1.48
N ALA A 96 -20.40 -43.26 -0.99
CA ALA A 96 -20.90 -43.05 0.35
C ALA A 96 -20.07 -43.84 1.37
N LEU A 97 -19.70 -43.20 2.48
CA LEU A 97 -19.54 -43.85 3.78
C LEU A 97 -19.83 -42.80 4.87
N VAL A 98 -21.08 -42.84 5.33
CA VAL A 98 -21.59 -42.08 6.47
C VAL A 98 -20.98 -42.69 7.74
N SER A 99 -20.24 -41.89 8.50
CA SER A 99 -19.91 -42.15 9.90
C SER A 99 -20.19 -40.88 10.68
N THR A 100 -21.43 -40.78 11.17
CA THR A 100 -21.89 -39.73 12.06
C THR A 100 -21.22 -39.88 13.42
N TRP A 101 -20.19 -39.07 13.68
CA TRP A 101 -19.86 -38.65 15.05
C TRP A 101 -20.40 -37.24 15.21
N ALA A 102 -21.56 -37.15 15.86
CA ALA A 102 -22.13 -35.90 16.32
C ALA A 102 -21.21 -35.34 17.42
N LEU A 103 -20.25 -34.51 17.06
CA LEU A 103 -19.66 -33.57 18.01
C LEU A 103 -20.70 -32.48 18.24
N ALA A 104 -21.15 -32.38 19.48
CA ALA A 104 -21.94 -31.26 19.95
C ALA A 104 -21.25 -29.94 19.55
N PRO A 105 -22.00 -28.89 19.17
CA PRO A 105 -21.40 -27.58 18.95
C PRO A 105 -20.76 -27.15 20.27
N GLY A 106 -19.43 -27.12 20.30
CA GLY A 106 -18.69 -26.43 21.35
C GLY A 106 -19.13 -24.97 21.36
N PRO A 107 -19.07 -24.28 22.51
CA PRO A 107 -19.38 -22.86 22.57
C PRO A 107 -18.55 -22.15 21.51
N THR A 108 -19.23 -21.48 20.59
CA THR A 108 -18.62 -20.51 19.69
C THR A 108 -17.78 -19.57 20.57
N PRO A 109 -16.47 -19.40 20.32
CA PRO A 109 -15.76 -18.33 21.01
C PRO A 109 -16.47 -17.04 20.64
N GLU A 110 -17.12 -16.43 21.64
CA GLU A 110 -17.61 -15.07 21.52
C GLU A 110 -16.43 -14.24 21.02
N ALA A 111 -16.61 -13.59 19.88
CA ALA A 111 -15.69 -12.57 19.42
C ALA A 111 -15.69 -11.49 20.50
N THR A 112 -14.73 -11.56 21.42
CA THR A 112 -14.43 -10.49 22.35
C THR A 112 -14.14 -9.29 21.45
N SER A 113 -15.10 -8.39 21.35
CA SER A 113 -14.90 -7.13 20.65
C SER A 113 -13.84 -6.40 21.47
N SER A 114 -12.59 -6.42 21.02
CA SER A 114 -11.55 -5.53 21.54
C SER A 114 -12.06 -4.10 21.33
N SER A 115 -12.60 -3.50 22.38
CA SER A 115 -13.06 -2.12 22.34
C SER A 115 -11.82 -1.23 22.40
N VAL A 116 -11.40 -0.71 21.26
CA VAL A 116 -10.35 0.31 21.19
C VAL A 116 -10.84 1.57 21.92
N VAL A 117 -9.98 2.12 22.78
CA VAL A 117 -10.23 3.32 23.56
C VAL A 117 -9.77 4.54 22.75
N ALA A 118 -10.70 5.44 22.45
CA ALA A 118 -10.35 6.74 21.89
C ALA A 118 -9.77 7.64 23.00
N TYR A 119 -8.56 8.14 22.80
CA TYR A 119 -7.94 9.14 23.68
C TYR A 119 -8.26 10.55 23.17
N PRO A 120 -8.68 11.49 24.02
CA PRO A 120 -9.02 12.84 23.56
C PRO A 120 -7.75 13.59 23.11
N MET A 121 -7.81 14.26 21.96
CA MET A 121 -6.73 15.14 21.50
C MET A 121 -6.59 16.32 22.48
N PRO A 122 -5.42 16.54 23.12
CA PRO A 122 -5.18 17.74 23.92
C PRO A 122 -5.25 19.02 23.07
N ASP A 123 -5.39 20.19 23.71
CA ASP A 123 -5.25 21.44 22.97
C ASP A 123 -3.75 21.78 22.82
N LEU A 124 -3.18 21.41 21.67
CA LEU A 124 -1.79 21.73 21.32
C LEU A 124 -1.64 23.09 20.63
N GLY A 125 -2.73 23.84 20.49
CA GLY A 125 -2.78 25.00 19.62
C GLY A 125 -2.79 24.63 18.11
N PRO A 126 -2.69 25.63 17.22
CA PRO A 126 -2.73 25.38 15.78
C PRO A 126 -1.45 24.67 15.30
N SER A 127 -1.61 23.62 14.50
CA SER A 127 -0.49 22.98 13.81
C SER A 127 0.18 23.99 12.86
N PRO A 128 1.51 24.19 12.97
CA PRO A 128 2.25 25.08 12.08
C PRO A 128 2.26 24.52 10.66
N ALA A 129 1.56 25.22 9.76
CA ALA A 129 1.46 24.82 8.36
C ALA A 129 2.84 24.89 7.68
N PRO A 130 3.21 23.89 6.85
CA PRO A 130 4.37 24.00 5.98
C PRO A 130 4.25 25.23 5.09
N THR A 131 5.35 25.96 4.95
CA THR A 131 5.40 27.03 3.95
C THR A 131 5.39 26.36 2.57
N PRO A 132 4.43 26.68 1.69
CA PRO A 132 4.43 26.13 0.35
C PRO A 132 5.71 26.54 -0.40
N LEU A 133 6.32 25.60 -1.10
CA LEU A 133 7.45 25.90 -1.98
C LEU A 133 7.01 26.82 -3.12
N ALA A 134 7.82 27.85 -3.40
CA ALA A 134 7.64 28.61 -4.62
C ALA A 134 7.99 27.73 -5.84
N PRO A 135 7.34 27.92 -7.01
CA PRO A 135 7.57 27.05 -8.17
C PRO A 135 9.02 26.97 -8.64
N ASP A 136 9.76 28.08 -8.53
CA ASP A 136 11.19 28.16 -8.85
C ASP A 136 12.07 27.42 -7.84
N GLU A 137 11.74 27.51 -6.55
CA GLU A 137 12.42 26.75 -5.49
C GLU A 137 12.18 25.24 -5.63
N GLN A 138 10.93 24.85 -5.93
CA GLN A 138 10.58 23.46 -6.19
C GLN A 138 11.38 22.89 -7.37
N GLU A 139 11.48 23.65 -8.46
CA GLU A 139 12.27 23.26 -9.62
C GLU A 139 13.76 23.14 -9.28
N GLN A 140 14.29 24.08 -8.50
CA GLN A 140 15.68 24.04 -8.06
C GLN A 140 15.97 22.79 -7.22
N LEU A 141 15.08 22.43 -6.30
CA LEU A 141 15.21 21.23 -5.47
C LEU A 141 15.14 19.94 -6.31
N ARG A 142 14.25 19.90 -7.32
CA ARG A 142 14.18 18.77 -8.26
C ARG A 142 15.51 18.59 -9.00
N ILE A 143 16.09 19.68 -9.52
CA ILE A 143 17.37 19.63 -10.24
C ILE A 143 18.50 19.17 -9.30
N GLN A 144 18.56 19.69 -8.06
CA GLN A 144 19.56 19.27 -7.07
C GLN A 144 19.46 17.77 -6.75
N GLU A 145 18.25 17.23 -6.61
CA GLU A 145 18.05 15.80 -6.37
C GLU A 145 18.47 14.96 -7.58
N GLN A 146 18.15 15.40 -8.81
CA GLN A 146 18.66 14.74 -10.01
C GLN A 146 20.19 14.79 -10.10
N ASP A 147 20.82 15.89 -9.72
CA ASP A 147 22.28 16.01 -9.70
C ASP A 147 22.90 15.02 -8.70
N ARG A 148 22.33 14.92 -7.49
CA ARG A 148 22.74 13.93 -6.47
C ARG A 148 22.57 12.49 -6.96
N GLN A 149 21.47 12.18 -7.65
CA GLN A 149 21.24 10.85 -8.23
C GLN A 149 22.25 10.55 -9.34
N TRP A 150 22.58 11.55 -10.16
CA TRP A 150 23.57 11.41 -11.23
C TRP A 150 24.99 11.19 -10.68
N GLU A 151 25.37 11.86 -9.59
CA GLU A 151 26.62 11.58 -8.88
C GLU A 151 26.72 10.11 -8.45
N GLY A 152 25.60 9.50 -8.05
CA GLY A 152 25.52 8.07 -7.76
C GLY A 152 25.84 7.18 -8.98
N VAL A 153 25.40 7.58 -10.18
CA VAL A 153 25.74 6.88 -11.42
C VAL A 153 27.24 7.01 -11.70
N LEU A 154 27.79 8.23 -11.61
CA LEU A 154 29.20 8.51 -11.87
C LEU A 154 30.15 7.80 -10.89
N ALA A 155 29.70 7.55 -9.65
CA ALA A 155 30.47 6.79 -8.67
C ALA A 155 30.75 5.34 -9.13
N GLY A 156 29.80 4.72 -9.86
CA GLY A 156 29.97 3.40 -10.46
C GLY A 156 30.54 3.44 -11.88
N PHE A 157 30.19 4.48 -12.65
CA PHE A 157 30.48 4.61 -14.08
C PHE A 157 30.96 6.03 -14.41
N PRO A 158 32.25 6.36 -14.18
CA PRO A 158 32.76 7.74 -14.27
C PRO A 158 32.65 8.40 -15.64
N ASP A 159 32.64 7.60 -16.71
CA ASP A 159 32.55 8.07 -18.10
C ASP A 159 31.10 8.08 -18.63
N ALA A 160 30.12 7.78 -17.79
CA ALA A 160 28.72 7.76 -18.17
C ALA A 160 28.28 9.15 -18.67
N THR A 161 27.44 9.16 -19.70
CA THR A 161 26.89 10.40 -20.25
C THR A 161 25.49 10.66 -19.69
N ARG A 162 25.28 11.84 -19.09
CA ARG A 162 23.98 12.22 -18.52
C ARG A 162 22.94 12.43 -19.63
N PRO A 163 21.77 11.77 -19.56
CA PRO A 163 20.63 12.10 -20.41
C PRO A 163 20.19 13.56 -20.23
N ALA A 164 19.65 14.18 -21.27
CA ALA A 164 18.97 15.48 -21.14
C ALA A 164 17.76 15.34 -20.20
N ASP A 165 17.44 16.40 -19.45
CA ASP A 165 16.44 16.40 -18.36
C ASP A 165 15.20 15.55 -18.68
N PRO A 166 15.07 14.37 -18.05
CA PRO A 166 14.06 13.40 -18.44
C PRO A 166 12.72 13.64 -17.74
N PHE A 167 12.59 14.71 -16.95
CA PHE A 167 11.40 15.02 -16.16
C PHE A 167 10.11 15.03 -17.01
N GLN A 168 9.10 14.32 -16.52
CA GLN A 168 7.77 14.29 -17.13
C GLN A 168 6.74 14.92 -16.19
N GLU A 169 6.64 14.40 -14.97
CA GLU A 169 5.66 14.85 -13.98
C GLU A 169 6.09 14.46 -12.55
N TYR A 170 5.52 15.15 -11.56
CA TYR A 170 5.60 14.69 -10.19
C TYR A 170 4.60 13.55 -9.96
N ARG A 171 5.06 12.46 -9.34
CA ARG A 171 4.19 11.36 -8.94
C ARG A 171 3.71 11.50 -7.50
N ASP A 172 2.53 10.95 -7.24
CA ASP A 172 2.10 10.67 -5.87
C ASP A 172 3.07 9.62 -5.27
N PRO A 173 3.60 9.82 -4.05
CA PRO A 173 4.43 8.81 -3.38
C PRO A 173 3.78 7.42 -3.32
N ASN A 174 2.45 7.35 -3.25
CA ASN A 174 1.65 6.13 -3.18
C ASN A 174 1.21 5.59 -4.56
N ASP A 175 1.42 6.34 -5.65
CA ASP A 175 1.19 5.88 -7.02
C ASP A 175 2.52 5.76 -7.76
N SER A 176 2.97 4.52 -7.91
CA SER A 176 4.23 4.21 -8.60
C SER A 176 4.02 3.63 -10.00
N THR A 177 2.81 3.70 -10.55
CA THR A 177 2.46 3.05 -11.82
C THR A 177 3.38 3.48 -12.97
N ALA A 178 3.59 4.79 -13.14
CA ALA A 178 4.41 5.33 -14.21
C ALA A 178 5.90 4.98 -14.05
N LEU A 179 6.42 5.07 -12.82
CA LEU A 179 7.78 4.68 -12.48
C LEU A 179 8.03 3.20 -12.75
N LEU A 180 7.14 2.32 -12.28
CA LEU A 180 7.25 0.87 -12.50
C LEU A 180 7.16 0.52 -13.98
N GLY A 181 6.29 1.21 -14.72
CA GLY A 181 6.20 1.08 -16.18
C GLY A 181 7.52 1.43 -16.87
N CYS A 182 8.15 2.54 -16.46
CA CYS A 182 9.45 2.94 -16.99
C CYS A 182 10.56 1.92 -16.67
N LEU A 183 10.70 1.54 -15.40
CA LEU A 183 11.73 0.59 -14.95
C LEU A 183 11.58 -0.77 -15.66
N THR A 184 10.36 -1.27 -15.78
CA THR A 184 10.06 -2.53 -16.47
C THR A 184 10.33 -2.44 -17.96
N ALA A 185 9.93 -1.34 -18.62
CA ALA A 185 10.18 -1.12 -20.03
C ALA A 185 11.69 -0.98 -20.35
N ALA A 186 12.47 -0.48 -19.40
CA ALA A 186 13.93 -0.44 -19.47
C ALA A 186 14.59 -1.81 -19.25
N GLY A 187 13.82 -2.85 -18.91
CA GLY A 187 14.33 -4.20 -18.63
C GLY A 187 15.03 -4.33 -17.27
N LEU A 188 14.83 -3.38 -16.36
CA LEU A 188 15.43 -3.41 -15.04
C LEU A 188 14.72 -4.41 -14.13
N THR A 189 15.50 -5.06 -13.28
CA THR A 189 14.93 -5.87 -12.19
C THR A 189 14.39 -4.93 -11.12
N VAL A 190 13.13 -5.15 -10.74
CA VAL A 190 12.43 -4.33 -9.74
C VAL A 190 12.10 -5.19 -8.54
N ASP A 191 12.49 -4.70 -7.37
CA ASP A 191 12.20 -5.31 -6.08
C ASP A 191 11.14 -4.49 -5.36
N LEU A 192 10.00 -5.11 -5.11
CA LEU A 192 8.88 -4.49 -4.40
C LEU A 192 8.99 -4.87 -2.92
N GLY A 193 9.39 -3.92 -2.08
CA GLY A 193 9.46 -4.11 -0.63
C GLY A 193 8.09 -3.92 0.00
N SER A 194 7.62 -4.89 0.77
CA SER A 194 6.36 -4.83 1.54
C SER A 194 6.63 -4.59 3.02
N ASN A 195 5.67 -4.01 3.73
CA ASN A 195 5.70 -3.99 5.19
C ASN A 195 5.29 -5.35 5.77
N ALA A 196 5.65 -5.62 7.02
CA ALA A 196 5.36 -6.89 7.71
C ALA A 196 3.85 -7.20 7.83
N ALA A 197 3.00 -6.17 7.70
CA ALA A 197 1.54 -6.27 7.73
C ALA A 197 0.91 -6.65 6.37
N GLY A 198 1.69 -7.05 5.36
CA GLY A 198 1.14 -7.53 4.09
C GLY A 198 0.47 -6.45 3.22
N GLY A 199 0.89 -5.20 3.34
CA GLY A 199 0.51 -4.12 2.43
C GLY A 199 1.23 -4.18 1.07
N GLY A 200 0.74 -3.38 0.11
CA GLY A 200 1.41 -3.17 -1.18
C GLY A 200 2.85 -2.63 -1.03
N PRO A 201 3.61 -2.47 -2.14
CA PRO A 201 5.00 -2.05 -2.02
C PRO A 201 5.12 -0.70 -1.30
N VAL A 202 5.75 -0.71 -0.13
CA VAL A 202 6.13 0.49 0.64
C VAL A 202 7.47 1.05 0.17
N SER A 203 8.22 0.27 -0.62
CA SER A 203 9.46 0.71 -1.26
C SER A 203 9.64 0.04 -2.61
N ILE A 204 10.23 0.76 -3.56
CA ILE A 204 10.63 0.24 -4.86
C ILE A 204 12.15 0.27 -4.92
N GLY A 205 12.75 -0.91 -4.95
CA GLY A 205 14.15 -1.10 -5.27
C GLY A 205 14.32 -1.44 -6.75
N THR A 206 15.47 -1.10 -7.30
CA THR A 206 15.92 -1.65 -8.58
C THR A 206 17.39 -1.98 -8.49
N THR A 207 17.79 -3.05 -9.16
CA THR A 207 19.20 -3.43 -9.27
C THR A 207 19.70 -3.08 -10.66
N ALA A 208 20.82 -2.35 -10.69
CA ALA A 208 21.55 -2.02 -11.89
C ALA A 208 22.99 -2.52 -11.74
N SER A 209 23.47 -3.26 -12.74
CA SER A 209 24.79 -3.90 -12.77
C SER A 209 25.68 -3.36 -13.89
N THR A 210 25.08 -2.69 -14.87
CA THR A 210 25.78 -2.07 -16.00
C THR A 210 25.57 -0.56 -16.05
N GLU A 211 26.40 0.13 -16.83
CA GLU A 211 26.26 1.57 -17.10
C GLU A 211 24.87 1.85 -17.70
N ALA A 212 24.48 1.08 -18.71
CA ALA A 212 23.20 1.25 -19.39
C ALA A 212 22.02 1.10 -18.43
N GLU A 213 22.06 0.10 -17.54
CA GLU A 213 21.04 -0.10 -16.51
C GLU A 213 21.02 1.06 -15.50
N SER A 214 22.17 1.56 -15.10
CA SER A 214 22.26 2.67 -14.12
C SER A 214 21.76 3.99 -14.71
N VAL A 215 22.08 4.26 -15.98
CA VAL A 215 21.55 5.41 -16.73
C VAL A 215 20.05 5.28 -16.95
N ALA A 216 19.54 4.07 -17.25
CA ALA A 216 18.11 3.83 -17.38
C ALA A 216 17.36 4.00 -16.06
N ALA A 217 17.90 3.50 -14.95
CA ALA A 217 17.34 3.69 -13.62
C ALA A 217 17.28 5.19 -13.28
N PHE A 218 18.39 5.92 -13.44
CA PHE A 218 18.43 7.37 -13.27
C PHE A 218 17.34 8.06 -14.10
N THR A 219 17.22 7.71 -15.37
CA THR A 219 16.21 8.28 -16.28
C THR A 219 14.81 8.09 -15.73
N CYS A 220 14.44 6.87 -15.33
CA CYS A 220 13.10 6.58 -14.81
C CYS A 220 12.78 7.29 -13.50
N TRP A 221 13.71 7.31 -12.55
CA TRP A 221 13.54 8.04 -11.28
C TRP A 221 13.46 9.55 -11.48
N SER A 222 14.22 10.08 -12.43
CA SER A 222 14.24 11.50 -12.79
C SER A 222 13.03 11.93 -13.63
N SER A 223 12.39 11.01 -14.36
CA SER A 223 11.15 11.26 -15.11
C SER A 223 9.94 11.40 -14.20
N TYR A 224 9.89 10.63 -13.11
CA TYR A 224 8.75 10.54 -12.18
C TYR A 224 9.18 10.75 -10.71
N PRO A 225 9.78 11.90 -10.36
CA PRO A 225 10.13 12.20 -8.97
C PRO A 225 8.88 12.47 -8.14
N THR A 226 8.97 12.32 -6.82
CA THR A 226 7.97 12.87 -5.92
C THR A 226 8.15 14.38 -5.80
N THR A 227 7.09 15.09 -5.41
CA THR A 227 7.20 16.52 -5.07
C THR A 227 8.26 16.71 -3.97
N PRO A 228 9.23 17.62 -4.16
CA PRO A 228 10.18 17.95 -3.10
C PRO A 228 9.45 18.42 -1.86
N VAL A 229 9.87 17.93 -0.70
CA VAL A 229 9.37 18.38 0.60
C VAL A 229 10.41 19.29 1.24
N VAL A 230 9.96 20.41 1.80
CA VAL A 230 10.84 21.25 2.61
C VAL A 230 11.16 20.55 3.93
N PRO A 231 12.39 20.66 4.44
CA PRO A 231 12.67 20.29 5.82
C PRO A 231 11.72 21.02 6.77
N MET A 232 11.25 20.31 7.79
CA MET A 232 10.40 20.90 8.81
C MET A 232 11.12 22.05 9.53
N THR A 233 10.39 23.10 9.85
CA THR A 233 10.90 24.19 10.71
C THR A 233 11.02 23.72 12.16
N SER A 234 11.81 24.43 12.97
CA SER A 234 11.90 24.12 14.41
C SER A 234 10.55 24.18 15.12
N GLU A 235 9.64 25.08 14.71
CA GLU A 235 8.27 25.15 15.25
C GLU A 235 7.45 23.90 14.88
N GLN A 236 7.62 23.37 13.67
CA GLN A 236 6.96 22.15 13.24
C GLN A 236 7.48 20.92 13.97
N ILE A 237 8.80 20.83 14.18
CA ILE A 237 9.42 19.73 14.94
C ILE A 237 8.99 19.81 16.41
N ASP A 238 8.93 21.00 16.99
CA ASP A 238 8.46 21.23 18.36
C ASP A 238 6.99 20.83 18.55
N TYR A 239 6.11 21.22 17.61
CA TYR A 239 4.71 20.79 17.60
C TYR A 239 4.60 19.27 17.45
N LEU A 240 5.38 18.67 16.54
CA LEU A 240 5.42 17.22 16.35
C LEU A 240 5.81 16.51 17.65
N TYR A 241 6.83 16.98 18.37
CA TYR A 241 7.22 16.40 19.66
C TYR A 241 6.07 16.44 20.67
N SER A 242 5.38 17.58 20.79
CA SER A 242 4.19 17.70 21.65
C SER A 242 3.09 16.73 21.22
N TYR A 243 2.83 16.60 19.91
CA TYR A 243 1.84 15.65 19.39
C TYR A 243 2.18 14.20 19.74
N LEU A 244 3.43 13.80 19.55
CA LEU A 244 3.88 12.43 19.83
C LEU A 244 3.79 12.11 21.32
N THR A 245 4.21 13.04 22.19
CA THR A 245 4.35 12.79 23.64
C THR A 245 3.09 13.08 24.46
N GLU A 246 2.27 14.05 24.05
CA GLU A 246 1.08 14.47 24.80
C GLU A 246 -0.21 13.82 24.28
N TYR A 247 -0.20 13.31 23.04
CA TYR A 247 -1.36 12.63 22.45
C TYR A 247 -1.06 11.18 22.06
N LEU A 248 -0.11 10.94 21.14
CA LEU A 248 0.00 9.64 20.49
C LEU A 248 0.47 8.55 21.45
N VAL A 249 1.51 8.81 22.25
CA VAL A 249 1.98 7.88 23.30
C VAL A 249 0.87 7.58 24.31
N PRO A 250 0.21 8.57 24.95
CA PRO A 250 -0.92 8.30 25.84
C PRO A 250 -2.08 7.54 25.19
N CYS A 251 -2.35 7.76 23.91
CA CYS A 251 -3.38 7.02 23.18
C CYS A 251 -3.00 5.54 23.00
N TYR A 252 -1.75 5.26 22.65
CA TYR A 252 -1.23 3.90 22.59
C TYR A 252 -1.27 3.22 23.97
N GLU A 253 -0.82 3.90 25.03
CA GLU A 253 -0.86 3.35 26.39
C GLU A 253 -2.29 3.06 26.87
N ALA A 254 -3.26 3.93 26.54
CA ALA A 254 -4.68 3.71 26.84
C ALA A 254 -5.27 2.45 26.15
N ASN A 255 -4.62 1.99 25.08
CA ASN A 255 -4.96 0.77 24.34
C ASN A 255 -4.03 -0.40 24.67
N GLY A 256 -3.22 -0.30 25.73
CA GLY A 256 -2.32 -1.37 26.16
C GLY A 256 -1.07 -1.54 25.29
N ILE A 257 -0.73 -0.53 24.46
CA ILE A 257 0.45 -0.51 23.62
C ILE A 257 1.55 0.27 24.34
N GLU A 258 2.52 -0.45 24.90
CA GLU A 258 3.66 0.14 25.59
C GLU A 258 4.65 0.75 24.61
N ASN A 259 5.18 1.93 24.94
CA ASN A 259 6.19 2.63 24.15
C ASN A 259 7.41 2.97 25.04
N PRO A 260 8.62 3.00 24.47
CA PRO A 260 9.79 3.46 25.21
C PRO A 260 9.68 4.95 25.56
N ASP A 261 10.27 5.33 26.69
CA ASP A 261 10.33 6.73 27.13
C ASP A 261 10.87 7.62 26.00
N ALA A 262 10.20 8.77 25.81
CA ALA A 262 10.63 9.76 24.84
C ALA A 262 11.98 10.38 25.25
N PRO A 263 12.86 10.71 24.28
CA PRO A 263 14.00 11.56 24.56
C PRO A 263 13.54 12.94 25.03
N SER A 264 14.46 13.73 25.59
CA SER A 264 14.12 15.11 25.92
C SER A 264 13.72 15.89 24.67
N ARG A 265 12.85 16.90 24.83
CA ARG A 265 12.43 17.78 23.72
C ARG A 265 13.62 18.37 22.98
N THR A 266 14.63 18.82 23.72
CA THR A 266 15.87 19.37 23.15
C THR A 266 16.63 18.32 22.35
N ASP A 267 16.82 17.11 22.89
CA ASP A 267 17.52 16.04 22.18
C ASP A 267 16.77 15.63 20.90
N PHE A 268 15.43 15.58 20.95
CA PHE A 268 14.60 15.26 19.79
C PHE A 268 14.77 16.30 18.67
N ILE A 269 14.71 17.59 19.01
CA ILE A 269 14.85 18.69 18.05
C ILE A 269 16.28 18.76 17.49
N ASP A 270 17.29 18.65 18.34
CA ASP A 270 18.69 18.77 17.94
C ASP A 270 19.17 17.61 17.05
N GLN A 271 18.58 16.42 17.21
CA GLN A 271 18.94 15.24 16.44
C GLN A 271 18.07 15.03 15.19
N TRP A 272 17.06 15.87 14.97
CA TRP A 272 16.14 15.71 13.85
C TRP A 272 16.85 15.66 12.48
N PRO A 273 16.47 14.76 11.55
CA PRO A 273 15.43 13.72 11.62
C PRO A 273 15.96 12.35 12.13
N ASN A 274 17.12 12.31 12.77
CA ASN A 274 17.86 11.10 13.17
C ASN A 274 17.81 10.81 14.69
N GLN A 275 16.78 11.29 15.38
CA GLN A 275 16.61 11.15 16.84
C GLN A 275 16.48 9.71 17.35
N GLY A 276 16.31 8.72 16.46
CA GLY A 276 16.27 7.30 16.83
C GLY A 276 15.05 6.87 17.67
N TRP A 277 14.04 7.74 17.82
CA TRP A 277 12.83 7.48 18.59
C TRP A 277 11.58 7.99 17.86
N PHE A 278 10.57 7.13 17.81
CA PHE A 278 9.18 7.42 17.47
C PHE A 278 8.28 6.42 18.20
N PRO A 279 7.07 6.81 18.63
CA PRO A 279 6.11 5.83 19.13
C PRO A 279 5.68 4.87 18.01
N SER A 280 5.52 3.60 18.33
CA SER A 280 5.25 2.52 17.39
C SER A 280 4.29 1.49 17.98
N THR A 281 3.51 0.85 17.12
CA THR A 281 2.67 -0.31 17.45
C THR A 281 3.35 -1.64 17.11
N SER A 282 4.57 -1.62 16.54
CA SER A 282 5.22 -2.80 15.97
C SER A 282 5.44 -3.95 16.97
N GLU A 283 5.71 -3.63 18.23
CA GLU A 283 5.95 -4.63 19.30
C GLU A 283 4.65 -5.19 19.89
N ALA A 284 3.49 -4.62 19.56
CA ALA A 284 2.20 -5.03 20.11
C ALA A 284 1.56 -6.23 19.37
N TRP A 285 2.16 -6.69 18.26
CA TRP A 285 1.70 -7.85 17.48
C TRP A 285 0.19 -7.82 17.14
N LEU A 286 -0.31 -6.65 16.75
CA LEU A 286 -1.71 -6.44 16.41
C LEU A 286 -2.08 -7.18 15.12
N THR A 287 -3.30 -7.72 15.07
CA THR A 287 -3.92 -8.14 13.81
C THR A 287 -4.23 -6.92 12.93
N ASP A 288 -4.48 -7.14 11.63
CA ASP A 288 -4.83 -6.05 10.71
C ASP A 288 -6.06 -5.25 11.17
N ASP A 289 -7.11 -5.95 11.65
CA ASP A 289 -8.33 -5.31 12.13
C ASP A 289 -8.08 -4.49 13.41
N GLU A 290 -7.19 -4.96 14.29
CA GLU A 290 -6.77 -4.22 15.48
C GLU A 290 -5.90 -3.01 15.11
N GLN A 291 -4.99 -3.16 14.15
CA GLN A 291 -4.17 -2.05 13.67
C GLN A 291 -5.02 -0.97 13.00
N GLU A 292 -6.03 -1.35 12.19
CA GLU A 292 -6.97 -0.40 11.58
C GLU A 292 -7.76 0.36 12.66
N ALA A 293 -8.26 -0.37 13.67
CA ALA A 293 -8.98 0.26 14.77
C ALA A 293 -8.09 1.19 15.62
N ILE A 294 -6.81 0.84 15.82
CA ILE A 294 -5.84 1.71 16.49
C ILE A 294 -5.50 2.93 15.64
N ASP A 295 -5.29 2.79 14.33
CA ASP A 295 -5.02 3.92 13.44
C ASP A 295 -6.20 4.90 13.38
N GLU A 296 -7.44 4.40 13.50
CA GLU A 296 -8.65 5.22 13.61
C GLU A 296 -8.74 5.96 14.95
N ALA A 297 -8.44 5.28 16.07
CA ALA A 297 -8.56 5.87 17.41
C ALA A 297 -7.39 6.77 17.81
N CYS A 298 -6.18 6.42 17.37
CA CYS A 298 -4.91 7.07 17.66
C CYS A 298 -4.31 7.61 16.36
N THR A 299 -4.90 8.70 15.86
CA THR A 299 -4.52 9.29 14.57
C THR A 299 -3.03 9.67 14.58
N ARG A 300 -2.31 9.32 13.52
CA ARG A 300 -0.91 9.70 13.34
C ARG A 300 -0.80 11.07 12.66
N PRO A 301 0.28 11.84 12.92
CA PRO A 301 0.52 13.06 12.17
C PRO A 301 0.74 12.74 10.69
N ILE A 302 0.15 13.53 9.80
CA ILE A 302 0.26 13.43 8.34
C ILE A 302 1.38 14.35 7.85
#